data_AF-A0AAD1ZW48-F1
#
_entry.id   AF-A0AAD1ZW48-F1
#
_cell.length_a   1.000
_cell.length_b   1.000
_cell.length_c   1.000
_cell.angle_alpha   90.00
_cell.angle_beta   90.00
_cell.angle_gamma   90.00
#
_symmetry.space_group_name_H-M   'P 1'
#
loop_
_entity.id
_entity.type
_entity.pdbx_description
1 polymer ?
#
loop_
_entity_poly.entity_id
_entity_poly.type
_entity_poly.pdbx_seq_one_letter_code
_entity_poly.pdbx_strand_id
1 'polypeptide(L)'
;MISDNIMTLCPFDVGPTCQGTSLSRQFFWGVRKRKKSLNIQLEPWFGSRYVEEDIPHALMKLWKDPPKIDSSLQLPSKNEFLPCDFSIYANKESCESAEISSSRCIFDEPMMRLCYLFNKIHKLPLAEVEFCITLKRGYSSLRNALLTQLFTPLLKDELNEIIY
;
A
#
# COMPACT_ATOMS: atom_id res chain seq x y z
N MET A 1 -7.41 18.71 -33.80
CA MET A 1 -7.65 20.02 -33.17
C MET A 1 -8.51 19.78 -31.94
N ILE A 2 -7.86 19.49 -30.82
CA ILE A 2 -8.51 19.41 -29.51
C ILE A 2 -7.80 20.50 -28.73
N SER A 3 -8.53 21.57 -28.45
CA SER A 3 -8.03 22.73 -27.71
C SER A 3 -8.09 22.44 -26.22
N ASP A 4 -6.94 22.62 -25.58
CA ASP A 4 -6.71 22.52 -24.15
C ASP A 4 -7.63 23.46 -23.36
N ASN A 5 -8.46 22.89 -22.48
CA ASN A 5 -9.08 23.66 -21.39
C ASN A 5 -8.20 23.51 -20.14
N ILE A 6 -7.21 24.39 -20.05
CA ILE A 6 -6.48 24.68 -18.82
C ILE A 6 -7.45 25.43 -17.91
N MET A 7 -8.00 24.74 -16.91
CA MET A 7 -8.80 25.38 -15.87
C MET A 7 -7.85 26.10 -14.92
N THR A 8 -7.73 27.40 -15.15
CA THR A 8 -7.03 28.39 -14.35
C THR A 8 -7.41 28.24 -12.88
N LEU A 9 -6.43 27.93 -12.03
CA LEU A 9 -6.54 28.02 -10.58
C LEU A 9 -6.82 29.49 -10.22
N CYS A 10 -8.05 29.79 -9.81
CA CYS A 10 -8.34 31.08 -9.19
C CYS A 10 -7.73 31.13 -7.78
N PRO A 11 -7.23 32.30 -7.36
CA PRO A 11 -6.46 32.44 -6.13
C PRO A 11 -7.37 32.28 -4.91
N PHE A 12 -6.81 31.72 -3.84
CA PHE A 12 -7.37 31.76 -2.50
C PHE A 12 -7.77 33.20 -2.15
N ASP A 13 -9.08 33.45 -2.08
CA ASP A 13 -9.61 34.74 -1.67
C ASP A 13 -9.32 34.93 -0.17
N VAL A 14 -8.53 35.96 0.10
CA VAL A 14 -8.13 36.38 1.45
C VAL A 14 -9.22 37.30 2.00
N GLY A 15 -9.82 36.92 3.14
CA GLY A 15 -10.64 37.84 3.94
C GLY A 15 -10.87 37.32 5.36
N PRO A 16 -11.21 38.21 6.30
CA PRO A 16 -10.39 39.29 6.83
C PRO A 16 -9.58 38.84 8.06
N THR A 17 -8.38 39.39 8.19
CA THR A 17 -7.55 39.56 9.41
C THR A 17 -8.12 38.99 10.73
N CYS A 18 -7.74 37.76 11.07
CA CYS A 18 -7.67 37.32 12.46
C CYS A 18 -6.27 37.63 12.98
N GLN A 19 -6.16 38.72 13.74
CA GLN A 19 -4.94 39.06 14.45
C GLN A 19 -4.58 37.95 15.45
N GLY A 20 -3.35 37.46 15.31
CA GLY A 20 -2.50 36.95 16.39
C GLY A 20 -3.12 35.98 17.41
N THR A 21 -3.07 34.69 17.10
CA THR A 21 -2.62 33.69 18.10
C THR A 21 -1.86 32.59 17.37
N SER A 22 -0.54 32.61 17.55
CA SER A 22 0.35 31.49 17.28
C SER A 22 0.00 30.36 18.24
N LEU A 23 -0.82 29.42 17.78
CA LEU A 23 -0.90 28.09 18.36
C LEU A 23 -1.06 27.13 17.18
N SER A 24 -0.04 26.30 17.00
CA SER A 24 0.02 25.24 16.01
C SER A 24 -1.25 24.41 16.06
N ARG A 25 -2.22 24.71 15.19
CA ARG A 25 -3.41 23.88 15.01
C ARG A 25 -2.96 22.58 14.33
N GLN A 26 -2.55 21.62 15.14
CA GLN A 26 -2.37 20.25 14.68
C GLN A 26 -3.76 19.64 14.53
N PHE A 27 -4.17 19.41 13.29
CA PHE A 27 -5.44 18.76 12.98
C PHE A 27 -5.28 17.25 13.19
N PHE A 28 -5.97 16.71 14.19
CA PHE A 28 -6.10 15.28 14.36
C PHE A 28 -7.30 14.77 13.56
N TRP A 29 -7.04 14.03 12.48
CA TRP A 29 -8.09 13.39 11.69
C TRP A 29 -8.37 11.99 12.25
N GLY A 30 -9.57 11.79 12.81
CA GLY A 30 -10.05 10.50 13.28
C GLY A 30 -11.40 10.15 12.68
N VAL A 31 -11.46 9.13 11.82
CA VAL A 31 -12.73 8.64 11.25
C VAL A 31 -13.29 7.56 12.17
N ARG A 32 -14.34 7.89 12.92
CA ARG A 32 -15.08 6.94 13.77
C ARG A 32 -16.57 7.20 13.68
N LYS A 33 -17.40 6.15 13.72
CA LYS A 33 -18.85 6.28 13.95
C LYS A 33 -19.08 6.71 15.40
N ARG A 34 -19.10 8.02 15.70
CA ARG A 34 -19.47 8.55 17.02
C ARG A 34 -21.00 8.50 17.20
N LYS A 35 -21.48 8.21 18.42
CA LYS A 35 -22.87 8.52 18.84
C LYS A 35 -23.07 10.05 18.78
N LYS A 36 -24.28 10.50 18.43
CA LYS A 36 -24.67 11.91 18.21
C LYS A 36 -23.92 12.86 19.16
N SER A 37 -23.00 13.67 18.60
CA SER A 37 -22.42 14.83 19.27
C SER A 37 -23.26 16.07 18.97
N LEU A 38 -23.25 17.05 19.88
CA LEU A 38 -24.07 18.25 19.76
C LEU A 38 -23.51 19.24 18.70
N ASN A 39 -22.21 19.17 18.41
CA ASN A 39 -21.48 20.14 17.57
C ASN A 39 -21.00 19.54 16.24
N ILE A 40 -21.88 18.87 15.50
CA ILE A 40 -21.53 18.29 14.19
C ILE A 40 -21.58 19.38 13.12
N GLN A 41 -20.47 19.57 12.42
CA GLN A 41 -20.35 20.42 11.24
C GLN A 41 -20.44 19.58 9.96
N LEU A 42 -20.81 20.22 8.86
CA LEU A 42 -20.89 19.61 7.54
C LEU A 42 -19.91 20.30 6.60
N GLU A 43 -19.06 19.50 5.97
CA GLU A 43 -18.13 19.98 4.96
C GLU A 43 -18.92 20.33 3.66
N PRO A 44 -18.65 21.49 3.00
CA PRO A 44 -19.50 22.01 1.92
C PRO A 44 -19.63 21.16 0.67
N TRP A 45 -18.60 20.41 0.28
CA TRP A 45 -18.54 19.72 -1.01
C TRP A 45 -19.19 18.33 -0.95
N PHE A 46 -18.87 17.54 0.08
CA PHE A 46 -19.33 16.16 0.21
C PHE A 46 -20.33 15.95 1.35
N GLY A 47 -20.63 16.99 2.13
CA GLY A 47 -21.50 16.89 3.30
C GLY A 47 -20.91 16.00 4.40
N SER A 48 -19.58 15.86 4.43
CA SER A 48 -18.89 15.03 5.43
C SER A 48 -19.14 15.59 6.82
N ARG A 49 -19.61 14.75 7.74
CA ARG A 49 -19.83 15.13 9.14
C ARG A 49 -18.52 15.12 9.91
N TYR A 50 -18.17 16.25 10.52
CA TYR A 50 -16.97 16.37 11.36
C TYR A 50 -17.26 17.18 12.64
N VAL A 51 -16.32 17.14 13.57
CA VAL A 51 -16.30 17.98 14.77
C VAL A 51 -14.88 18.53 14.90
N GLU A 52 -14.74 19.83 15.11
CA GLU A 52 -13.48 20.47 15.44
C GLU A 52 -13.40 20.64 16.96
N GLU A 53 -12.31 20.17 17.55
CA GLU A 53 -12.06 20.22 19.00
C GLU A 53 -10.62 20.69 19.19
N ASP A 54 -10.41 21.62 20.13
CA ASP A 54 -9.06 22.01 20.51
C ASP A 54 -8.37 20.86 21.26
N ILE A 55 -7.09 20.64 20.95
CA ILE A 55 -6.29 19.64 21.64
C ILE A 55 -5.98 20.16 23.05
N PRO A 56 -6.31 19.43 24.13
CA PRO A 56 -6.02 19.87 25.48
C PRO A 56 -4.53 20.13 25.70
N HIS A 57 -4.16 21.27 26.30
CA HIS A 57 -2.76 21.62 26.55
C HIS A 57 -1.99 20.56 27.36
N ALA A 58 -2.66 19.87 28.29
CA ALA A 58 -2.06 18.77 29.04
C ALA A 58 -1.59 17.62 28.12
N LEU A 59 -2.39 17.31 27.09
CA LEU A 59 -2.07 16.28 26.09
C LEU A 59 -0.91 16.73 25.19
N MET A 60 -0.89 18.00 24.77
CA MET A 60 0.24 18.55 24.01
C MET A 60 1.56 18.50 24.79
N LYS A 61 1.53 18.82 26.09
CA LYS A 61 2.72 18.72 26.96
C LYS A 61 3.20 17.27 27.07
N LEU A 62 2.28 16.32 27.26
CA LEU A 62 2.58 14.90 27.33
C LEU A 62 3.23 14.36 26.05
N TRP A 63 2.74 14.75 24.88
CA TRP A 63 3.32 14.31 23.60
C TRP A 63 4.67 14.95 23.30
N LYS A 64 4.90 16.18 23.79
CA LYS A 64 6.18 16.88 23.61
C LYS A 64 7.31 16.22 24.40
N ASP A 65 7.02 15.75 25.61
CA ASP A 65 7.99 15.11 26.49
C ASP A 65 7.33 13.94 27.24
N PRO A 66 7.21 12.77 26.58
CA PRO A 66 6.58 11.61 27.19
C PRO A 66 7.46 11.07 28.33
N PRO A 67 6.86 10.64 29.45
CA PRO A 67 7.60 10.24 30.65
C PRO A 67 8.47 8.98 30.46
N LYS A 68 8.17 8.17 29.44
CA LYS A 68 8.91 6.95 29.11
C LYS A 68 8.91 6.74 27.60
N ILE A 69 10.06 6.35 27.07
CA ILE A 69 10.19 5.82 25.72
C ILE A 69 10.01 4.30 25.81
N ASP A 70 9.11 3.76 24.98
CA ASP A 70 8.88 2.33 24.92
C ASP A 70 10.07 1.62 24.25
N SER A 71 10.60 0.60 24.90
CA SER A 71 11.71 -0.23 24.39
C SER A 71 11.32 -1.09 23.19
N SER A 72 10.02 -1.25 22.92
CA SER A 72 9.51 -1.90 21.71
C SER A 72 9.75 -1.07 20.44
N LEU A 73 9.92 0.25 20.57
CA LEU A 73 10.15 1.15 19.45
C LEU A 73 11.65 1.22 19.14
N GLN A 74 12.10 0.38 18.23
CA GLN A 74 13.49 0.31 17.79
C GLN A 74 13.61 0.76 16.33
N LEU A 75 14.81 1.20 15.95
CA LEU A 75 15.11 1.42 14.53
C LEU A 75 15.12 0.08 13.80
N PRO A 76 14.66 0.02 12.54
CA PRO A 76 14.76 -1.19 11.74
C PRO A 76 16.20 -1.67 11.66
N SER A 77 16.39 -2.99 11.66
CA SER A 77 17.67 -3.59 11.32
C SER A 77 18.06 -3.29 9.88
N LYS A 78 19.32 -3.55 9.53
CA LYS A 78 19.78 -3.44 8.14
C LYS A 78 18.90 -4.32 7.24
N ASN A 79 18.39 -3.74 6.14
CA ASN A 79 17.60 -4.47 5.16
C ASN A 79 18.48 -5.48 4.40
N GLU A 80 18.18 -6.77 4.55
CA GLU A 80 18.90 -7.88 3.89
C GLU A 80 18.41 -8.16 2.45
N PHE A 81 17.26 -7.62 2.06
CA PHE A 81 16.65 -7.80 0.74
C PHE A 81 17.16 -6.80 -0.31
N LEU A 82 18.12 -5.95 0.04
CA LEU A 82 18.75 -5.05 -0.93
C LEU A 82 19.52 -5.87 -1.99
N PRO A 83 19.15 -5.78 -3.27
CA PRO A 83 19.85 -6.52 -4.31
C PRO A 83 21.27 -5.99 -4.46
N CYS A 84 22.26 -6.88 -4.36
CA CYS A 84 23.68 -6.55 -4.55
C CYS A 84 24.20 -6.94 -5.93
N ASP A 85 23.55 -7.90 -6.60
CA ASP A 85 23.95 -8.39 -7.92
C ASP A 85 22.91 -7.97 -8.98
N PHE A 86 23.40 -7.33 -10.03
CA PHE A 86 22.61 -6.87 -11.17
C PHE A 86 23.10 -7.49 -12.49
N SER A 87 23.85 -8.59 -12.41
CA SER A 87 24.32 -9.32 -13.57
C SER A 87 23.15 -9.85 -14.41
N ILE A 88 23.20 -9.61 -15.72
CA ILE A 88 22.15 -10.01 -16.64
C ILE A 88 22.55 -11.35 -17.25
N TYR A 89 21.80 -12.40 -16.92
CA TYR A 89 21.91 -13.71 -17.55
C TYR A 89 21.19 -13.72 -18.92
N ALA A 90 21.71 -12.92 -19.86
CA ALA A 90 21.37 -13.07 -21.27
C ALA A 90 22.26 -14.18 -21.84
N ASN A 91 21.66 -15.29 -22.27
CA ASN A 91 22.39 -16.46 -22.73
C ASN A 91 23.48 -16.09 -23.76
N LYS A 92 24.73 -16.41 -23.44
CA LYS A 92 25.89 -16.39 -24.37
C LYS A 92 25.93 -17.62 -25.29
N GLU A 93 24.94 -18.51 -25.21
CA GLU A 93 24.91 -19.75 -25.98
C GLU A 93 23.58 -19.88 -26.76
N SER A 94 23.73 -19.96 -28.09
CA SER A 94 22.82 -20.53 -29.08
C SER A 94 21.33 -20.18 -28.97
N CYS A 95 20.92 -19.07 -29.59
CA CYS A 95 19.54 -18.89 -30.01
C CYS A 95 19.46 -18.71 -31.53
N GLU A 96 20.14 -19.59 -32.27
CA GLU A 96 19.81 -19.89 -33.66
C GLU A 96 18.65 -20.91 -33.68
N SER A 97 17.46 -20.52 -33.23
CA SER A 97 16.21 -21.08 -33.73
C SER A 97 15.02 -20.37 -33.10
N ALA A 98 14.26 -19.71 -33.96
CA ALA A 98 12.85 -19.36 -33.85
C ALA A 98 12.39 -18.47 -32.69
N GLU A 99 11.44 -17.62 -33.06
CA GLU A 99 10.62 -16.77 -32.22
C GLU A 99 9.94 -17.59 -31.10
N ILE A 100 10.57 -17.69 -29.93
CA ILE A 100 9.88 -18.19 -28.73
C ILE A 100 9.05 -17.04 -28.19
N SER A 101 7.88 -16.83 -28.79
CA SER A 101 6.83 -15.92 -28.32
C SER A 101 5.87 -16.62 -27.35
N SER A 102 6.07 -17.91 -27.07
CA SER A 102 5.23 -18.73 -26.19
C SER A 102 6.00 -19.22 -24.96
N SER A 103 5.32 -19.31 -23.81
CA SER A 103 5.89 -19.85 -22.58
C SER A 103 6.22 -21.33 -22.74
N ARG A 104 7.40 -21.74 -22.27
CA ARG A 104 7.87 -23.12 -22.30
C ARG A 104 7.54 -23.79 -20.98
N CYS A 105 6.74 -24.85 -21.02
CA CYS A 105 6.53 -25.70 -19.84
C CYS A 105 7.78 -26.55 -19.60
N ILE A 106 8.38 -26.43 -18.42
CA ILE A 106 9.56 -27.23 -18.01
C ILE A 106 9.18 -28.35 -17.04
N PHE A 107 8.00 -28.28 -16.44
CA PHE A 107 7.47 -29.30 -15.54
C PHE A 107 5.94 -29.34 -15.66
N ASP A 108 5.38 -30.52 -15.95
CA ASP A 108 3.93 -30.72 -16.06
C ASP A 108 3.53 -32.05 -15.41
N GLU A 109 3.27 -32.00 -14.11
CA GLU A 109 2.79 -33.14 -13.33
C GLU A 109 1.36 -32.86 -12.81
N PRO A 110 0.58 -33.89 -12.41
CA PRO A 110 -0.81 -33.71 -11.99
C PRO A 110 -1.06 -32.70 -10.86
N MET A 111 -0.04 -32.38 -10.06
CA MET A 111 -0.14 -31.45 -8.92
C MET A 111 0.55 -30.11 -9.16
N MET A 112 1.39 -29.98 -10.17
CA MET A 112 2.17 -28.76 -10.40
C MET A 112 2.57 -28.62 -11.86
N ARG A 113 2.41 -27.39 -12.37
CA ARG A 113 2.88 -26.99 -13.68
C ARG A 113 3.80 -25.79 -13.52
N LEU A 114 5.00 -25.88 -14.09
CA LEU A 114 5.97 -24.78 -14.12
C LEU A 114 6.28 -24.41 -15.57
N CYS A 115 5.88 -23.20 -15.94
CA CYS A 115 6.17 -22.63 -17.24
C CYS A 115 7.12 -21.45 -17.09
N TYR A 116 8.04 -21.33 -18.02
CA TYR A 116 9.04 -20.28 -18.07
C TYR A 116 8.97 -19.55 -19.42
N LEU A 117 9.07 -18.22 -19.37
CA LEU A 117 9.23 -17.37 -20.54
C LEU A 117 10.47 -16.51 -20.36
N PHE A 118 11.44 -16.66 -21.26
CA PHE A 118 12.62 -15.81 -21.26
C PHE A 118 12.28 -14.44 -21.84
N ASN A 119 12.47 -13.38 -21.06
CA ASN A 119 12.26 -12.01 -21.53
C ASN A 119 13.46 -11.54 -22.38
N LYS A 120 13.30 -11.57 -23.72
CA LYS A 120 14.31 -11.07 -24.67
C LYS A 120 14.26 -9.54 -24.86
N ILE A 121 13.17 -8.90 -24.43
CA ILE A 121 12.87 -7.49 -24.74
C ILE A 121 13.47 -6.58 -23.66
N HIS A 122 13.24 -6.90 -22.39
CA HIS A 122 13.71 -6.10 -21.26
C HIS A 122 14.96 -6.75 -20.64
N LYS A 123 16.12 -6.14 -20.87
CA LYS A 123 17.40 -6.55 -20.28
C LYS A 123 17.58 -5.94 -18.88
N LEU A 124 16.65 -6.25 -17.99
CA LEU A 124 16.70 -5.84 -16.59
C LEU A 124 17.01 -7.05 -15.72
N PRO A 125 17.72 -6.88 -14.59
CA PRO A 125 17.91 -7.91 -13.57
C PRO A 125 16.62 -8.10 -12.76
N LEU A 126 15.52 -8.39 -13.47
CA LEU A 126 14.19 -8.56 -12.93
C LEU A 126 13.58 -9.84 -13.51
N ALA A 127 13.04 -10.66 -12.63
CA ALA A 127 12.24 -11.82 -12.98
C ALA A 127 10.85 -11.66 -12.36
N GLU A 128 9.82 -11.89 -13.17
CA GLU A 128 8.45 -12.00 -12.69
C GLU A 128 8.14 -13.47 -12.44
N VAL A 129 7.65 -13.77 -11.24
CA VAL A 129 7.27 -15.13 -10.86
C VAL A 129 5.82 -15.09 -10.38
N GLU A 130 4.95 -15.78 -11.10
CA GLU A 130 3.53 -15.92 -10.76
C GLU A 130 3.25 -17.32 -10.25
N PHE A 131 2.57 -17.42 -9.11
CA PHE A 131 2.08 -18.68 -8.56
C PHE A 131 0.56 -18.70 -8.57
N CYS A 132 -0.02 -19.72 -9.21
CA CYS A 132 -1.45 -19.99 -9.16
C CYS A 132 -1.72 -21.27 -8.38
N ILE A 133 -2.34 -21.14 -7.20
CA ILE A 133 -2.68 -22.27 -6.33
C ILE A 133 -4.18 -22.56 -6.46
N THR A 134 -4.52 -23.76 -6.95
CA THR A 134 -5.92 -24.17 -7.12
C THR A 134 -6.40 -25.05 -5.96
N LEU A 135 -7.40 -24.56 -5.22
CA LEU A 135 -7.98 -25.28 -4.07
C LEU A 135 -9.34 -25.91 -4.43
N LYS A 136 -9.35 -27.23 -4.75
CA LYS A 136 -10.56 -27.96 -5.18
C LYS A 136 -11.77 -27.85 -4.22
N ARG A 137 -11.55 -27.68 -2.92
CA ARG A 137 -12.60 -27.54 -1.89
C ARG A 137 -12.67 -26.15 -1.24
N GLY A 138 -11.87 -25.20 -1.72
CA GLY A 138 -11.80 -23.85 -1.15
C GLY A 138 -13.15 -23.11 -1.22
N TYR A 139 -13.95 -23.39 -2.25
CA TYR A 139 -15.26 -22.76 -2.48
C TYR A 139 -16.44 -23.75 -2.48
N SER A 140 -16.25 -24.95 -1.90
CA SER A 140 -17.32 -25.98 -1.91
C SER A 140 -18.49 -25.66 -0.97
N SER A 141 -18.36 -24.67 -0.09
CA SER A 141 -19.41 -24.19 0.82
C SER A 141 -19.15 -22.73 1.16
N LEU A 142 -20.19 -22.02 1.63
CA LEU A 142 -20.05 -20.63 2.12
C LEU A 142 -18.99 -20.52 3.21
N ARG A 143 -18.96 -21.47 4.15
CA ARG A 143 -17.96 -21.51 5.22
C ARG A 143 -16.54 -21.62 4.65
N ASN A 144 -16.31 -22.53 3.70
CA ASN A 144 -14.99 -22.72 3.12
C ASN A 144 -14.55 -21.49 2.32
N ALA A 145 -15.48 -20.88 1.58
CA ALA A 145 -15.21 -19.66 0.82
C ALA A 145 -14.79 -18.51 1.76
N LEU A 146 -15.52 -18.31 2.85
CA LEU A 146 -15.19 -17.29 3.86
C LEU A 146 -13.84 -17.56 4.52
N LEU A 147 -13.55 -18.81 4.91
CA LEU A 147 -12.25 -19.17 5.49
C LEU A 147 -11.11 -18.95 4.50
N THR A 148 -11.28 -19.30 3.23
CA THR A 148 -10.28 -19.07 2.17
C THR A 148 -10.05 -17.57 1.95
N GLN A 149 -11.12 -16.77 1.96
CA GLN A 149 -11.02 -15.31 1.83
C GLN A 149 -10.34 -14.65 3.04
N LEU A 150 -10.53 -15.17 4.25
CA LEU A 150 -9.86 -14.68 5.46
C LEU A 150 -8.41 -15.13 5.57
N PHE A 151 -8.07 -16.31 5.05
CA PHE A 151 -6.73 -16.86 5.13
C PHE A 151 -5.69 -15.96 4.45
N THR A 152 -5.96 -15.50 3.22
CA THR A 152 -5.03 -14.66 2.47
C THR A 152 -4.63 -13.35 3.17
N PRO A 153 -5.56 -12.51 3.68
CA PRO A 153 -5.19 -11.29 4.40
C PRO A 153 -4.48 -11.59 5.72
N LEU A 154 -4.85 -12.65 6.45
CA LEU A 154 -4.15 -13.05 7.67
C LEU A 154 -2.72 -13.50 7.38
N LEU A 155 -2.52 -14.31 6.33
CA LEU A 155 -1.19 -14.71 5.91
C LEU A 155 -0.34 -13.50 5.47
N LYS A 156 -0.95 -12.53 4.77
CA LYS A 156 -0.27 -11.28 4.40
C LYS A 156 0.11 -10.45 5.61
N ASP A 157 -0.74 -10.39 6.63
CA ASP A 157 -0.49 -9.68 7.88
C ASP A 157 0.69 -10.30 8.65
N GLU A 158 0.69 -11.62 8.80
CA GLU A 158 1.78 -12.38 9.43
C GLU A 158 3.11 -12.22 8.68
N LEU A 159 3.07 -12.15 7.34
CA LEU A 159 4.27 -11.95 6.53
C LEU A 159 4.70 -10.49 6.43
N ASN A 160 3.86 -9.53 6.83
CA ASN A 160 4.08 -8.11 6.58
C ASN A 160 5.37 -7.59 7.20
N GLU A 161 5.71 -8.04 8.43
CA GLU A 161 6.95 -7.63 9.10
C GLU A 161 8.21 -8.14 8.38
N ILE A 162 8.10 -9.21 7.59
CA ILE A 162 9.22 -9.82 6.87
C ILE A 162 9.39 -9.22 5.48
N ILE A 163 8.28 -8.95 4.78
CA ILE A 163 8.28 -8.54 3.36
C ILE A 163 8.32 -7.02 3.15
N TYR A 164 8.24 -6.23 4.22
CA TYR A 164 8.32 -4.75 4.19
C TYR A 164 9.77 -4.26 4.18
#